data_AF-A0A7K6TVS5-F1
#
_entry.id   AF-A0A7K6TVS5-F1
#
_cell.length_a   1.000
_cell.length_b   1.000
_cell.length_c   1.000
_cell.angle_alpha   90.00
_cell.angle_beta   90.00
_cell.angle_gamma   90.00
#
_symmetry.space_group_name_H-M   'P 1'
#
loop_
_entity.id
_entity.type
_entity.pdbx_description
1 polymer ?
#
loop_
_entity_poly.entity_id
_entity_poly.type
_entity_poly.pdbx_seq_one_letter_code
_entity_poly.pdbx_strand_id
1 'polypeptide(L)'
;PLTLEEVRMLVELFYLPYHHGPLAQQLLEHLRWLWANSVSVGVQATAPDACRGTQWRSRAQSFQLLCAQMCRLHSRFVSSARRALLYDLHPYLWDIRNMLLAASAFVLWLGCQSITAPILLGGDAEPWARRGGLFGELQALLPVGNSCDLFYHPPPLFPSSQLYLLRPLLPLDKGMGADPSVPWGRLGCGQQLGHAPALAGRLLGSFLSLSPEYTFVLEDEGGLCGYAAGALCAEGFLQQRDSSWLPAIRHKYPWDLGTGAPALGQEALLFFHAEPPAVPLPVLRRFPSLVQLGTAPRVLDVGASRSLAICLLSALRANGSRGVFCQVSNTDWQQLNFYSKLG
;
A
#
# COMPACT_ATOMS: atom_id res chain seq x y z
N PRO A 1 -10.86 -8.57 28.46
CA PRO A 1 -12.07 -7.70 28.39
C PRO A 1 -11.69 -6.37 27.76
N LEU A 2 -12.62 -5.71 27.05
CA LEU A 2 -12.39 -4.36 26.52
C LEU A 2 -12.31 -3.35 27.67
N THR A 3 -11.45 -2.35 27.54
CA THR A 3 -11.35 -1.25 28.51
C THR A 3 -12.46 -0.21 28.28
N LEU A 4 -12.75 0.62 29.28
CA LEU A 4 -13.72 1.71 29.14
C LEU A 4 -13.33 2.68 28.01
N GLU A 5 -12.04 2.95 27.86
CA GLU A 5 -11.49 3.78 26.79
C GLU A 5 -11.71 3.16 25.41
N GLU A 6 -11.52 1.84 25.26
CA GLU A 6 -11.80 1.13 24.01
C GLU A 6 -13.29 1.16 23.64
N VAL A 7 -14.18 0.99 24.63
CA VAL A 7 -15.63 1.12 24.40
C VAL A 7 -16.00 2.55 24.02
N ARG A 8 -15.38 3.55 24.66
CA ARG A 8 -15.59 4.96 24.30
C ARG A 8 -15.12 5.24 22.87
N MET A 9 -13.95 4.74 22.48
CA MET A 9 -13.46 4.87 21.10
C MET A 9 -14.45 4.26 20.09
N LEU A 10 -15.04 3.08 20.39
CA LEU A 10 -16.07 2.48 19.54
C LEU A 10 -17.28 3.39 19.34
N VAL A 11 -17.79 3.98 20.43
CA VAL A 11 -18.93 4.90 20.38
C VAL A 11 -18.59 6.16 19.59
N GLU A 12 -17.37 6.68 19.71
CA GLU A 12 -16.95 7.88 18.98
C GLU A 12 -16.74 7.62 17.48
N LEU A 13 -16.36 6.40 17.08
CA LEU A 13 -16.27 5.99 15.67
C LEU A 13 -17.65 5.81 15.02
N PHE A 14 -18.63 5.34 15.79
CA PHE A 14 -19.99 5.06 15.34
C PHE A 14 -21.01 5.91 16.12
N TYR A 15 -20.82 7.23 16.09
CA TYR A 15 -21.51 8.15 16.98
C TYR A 15 -22.99 8.37 16.62
N LEU A 16 -23.26 9.17 15.59
CA LEU A 16 -24.61 9.47 15.12
C LEU A 16 -24.65 9.50 13.59
N PRO A 17 -25.83 9.33 12.96
CA PRO A 17 -25.93 9.32 11.50
C PRO A 17 -25.40 10.59 10.80
N TYR A 18 -25.51 11.74 11.46
CA TYR A 18 -25.13 13.05 10.91
C TYR A 18 -23.97 13.73 11.65
N HIS A 19 -23.45 13.12 12.72
CA HIS A 19 -22.38 13.69 13.52
C HIS A 19 -21.35 12.63 13.88
N HIS A 20 -20.08 12.96 13.69
CA HIS A 20 -18.96 12.14 14.13
C HIS A 20 -18.66 12.39 15.60
N GLY A 21 -18.14 11.37 16.29
CA GLY A 21 -17.58 11.59 17.62
C GLY A 21 -16.31 12.45 17.54
N PRO A 22 -15.88 13.03 18.68
CA PRO A 22 -14.76 13.96 18.70
C PRO A 22 -13.45 13.32 18.20
N LEU A 23 -13.17 12.04 18.51
CA LEU A 23 -12.01 11.34 17.96
C LEU A 23 -12.08 11.18 16.43
N ALA A 24 -13.23 10.81 15.88
CA ALA A 24 -13.44 10.66 14.45
C ALA A 24 -13.30 12.01 13.71
N GLN A 25 -13.85 13.08 14.28
CA GLN A 25 -13.70 14.43 13.76
C GLN A 25 -12.25 14.90 13.80
N GLN A 26 -11.56 14.73 14.92
CA GLN A 26 -10.14 15.05 15.07
C GLN A 26 -9.31 14.32 14.01
N LEU A 27 -9.61 13.06 13.74
CA LEU A 27 -8.93 12.26 12.72
C LEU A 27 -9.11 12.83 11.31
N LEU A 28 -10.35 13.18 10.94
CA LEU A 28 -10.68 13.78 9.64
C LEU A 28 -10.02 15.16 9.48
N GLU A 29 -10.00 15.97 10.53
CA GLU A 29 -9.34 17.28 10.55
C GLU A 29 -7.82 17.15 10.38
N HIS A 30 -7.19 16.18 11.07
CA HIS A 30 -5.78 15.87 10.87
C HIS A 30 -5.49 15.47 9.43
N LEU A 31 -6.27 14.55 8.85
CA LEU A 31 -6.06 14.08 7.48
C LEU A 31 -6.22 15.23 6.47
N ARG A 32 -7.30 16.02 6.55
CA ARG A 32 -7.55 17.18 5.69
C ARG A 32 -6.41 18.19 5.75
N TRP A 33 -5.94 18.50 6.96
CA TRP A 33 -4.88 19.48 7.13
C TRP A 33 -3.54 18.96 6.63
N LEU A 34 -3.18 17.71 6.93
CA LEU A 34 -1.93 17.09 6.46
C LEU A 34 -1.88 17.06 4.94
N TRP A 35 -3.01 16.78 4.32
CA TRP A 35 -3.16 16.79 2.88
C TRP A 35 -2.93 18.18 2.29
N ALA A 36 -3.63 19.19 2.80
CA ALA A 36 -3.53 20.58 2.33
C ALA A 36 -2.13 21.19 2.50
N ASN A 37 -1.36 20.73 3.49
CA ASN A 37 -0.03 21.26 3.80
C ASN A 37 1.13 20.36 3.33
N SER A 38 0.84 19.32 2.54
CA SER A 38 1.84 18.34 2.06
C SER A 38 3.01 18.97 1.27
N VAL A 39 2.74 20.02 0.48
CA VAL A 39 3.75 20.76 -0.30
C VAL A 39 4.84 21.38 0.59
N SER A 40 4.52 21.72 1.85
CA SER A 40 5.45 22.37 2.78
C SER A 40 6.57 21.42 3.27
N VAL A 41 6.44 20.11 3.04
CA VAL A 41 7.41 19.10 3.47
C VAL A 41 8.44 18.79 2.37
N GLY A 42 8.08 19.02 1.11
CA GLY A 42 8.89 18.66 -0.06
C GLY A 42 9.97 19.67 -0.47
N VAL A 43 9.92 20.90 0.04
CA VAL A 43 10.86 21.97 -0.31
C VAL A 43 12.01 22.03 0.70
N GLN A 44 13.25 22.14 0.22
CA GLN A 44 14.42 22.36 1.09
C GLN A 44 14.21 23.64 1.92
N ALA A 45 14.26 23.50 3.25
CA ALA A 45 13.75 24.51 4.17
C ALA A 45 14.52 25.83 4.11
N THR A 46 13.81 26.92 3.83
CA THR A 46 14.19 28.25 4.30
C THR A 46 13.74 28.41 5.77
N ALA A 47 14.35 29.33 6.53
CA ALA A 47 14.10 29.49 7.97
C ALA A 47 12.60 29.56 8.41
N PRO A 48 11.67 30.23 7.69
CA PRO A 48 10.24 30.22 8.06
C PRO A 48 9.50 28.93 7.68
N ASP A 49 9.96 28.18 6.67
CA ASP A 49 9.33 26.94 6.22
C ASP A 49 9.70 25.73 7.09
N ALA A 50 10.84 25.80 7.79
CA ALA A 50 11.25 24.80 8.76
C ALA A 50 10.22 24.58 9.89
N CYS A 51 9.58 25.66 10.36
CA CYS A 51 8.55 25.60 11.41
C CYS A 51 7.26 24.90 10.91
N ARG A 52 6.87 25.13 9.64
CA ARG A 52 5.73 24.43 9.03
C ARG A 52 6.01 22.95 8.82
N GLY A 53 7.22 22.61 8.40
CA GLY A 53 7.65 21.21 8.26
C GLY A 53 7.63 20.44 9.58
N THR A 54 8.10 21.04 10.69
CA THR A 54 8.05 20.40 12.02
C THR A 54 6.63 20.26 12.55
N GLN A 55 5.79 21.28 12.36
CA GLN A 55 4.36 21.20 12.69
C GLN A 55 3.66 20.07 11.92
N TRP A 56 3.96 19.94 10.63
CA TRP A 56 3.40 18.88 9.81
C TRP A 56 3.80 17.50 10.31
N ARG A 57 5.10 17.28 10.61
CA ARG A 57 5.59 16.00 11.13
C ARG A 57 4.96 15.65 12.49
N SER A 58 4.84 16.62 13.40
CA SER A 58 4.19 16.43 14.70
C SER A 58 2.72 16.04 14.56
N ARG A 59 2.00 16.70 13.65
CA ARG A 59 0.60 16.39 13.36
C ARG A 59 0.44 15.04 12.67
N ALA A 60 1.36 14.67 11.76
CA ALA A 60 1.41 13.37 11.10
C ALA A 60 1.63 12.24 12.12
N GLN A 61 2.57 12.41 13.04
CA GLN A 61 2.81 11.46 14.13
C GLN A 61 1.57 11.29 15.01
N SER A 62 0.88 12.40 15.34
CA SER A 62 -0.36 12.35 16.12
C SER A 62 -1.47 11.58 15.38
N PHE A 63 -1.62 11.81 14.08
CA PHE A 63 -2.54 11.06 13.22
C PHE A 63 -2.23 9.56 13.19
N GLN A 64 -0.95 9.19 13.04
CA GLN A 64 -0.52 7.79 13.06
C GLN A 64 -0.80 7.09 14.38
N LEU A 65 -0.57 7.78 15.50
CA LEU A 65 -0.87 7.23 16.82
C LEU A 65 -2.36 6.92 16.96
N LEU A 66 -3.24 7.80 16.48
CA LEU A 66 -4.68 7.56 16.44
C LEU A 66 -5.03 6.37 15.54
N CYS A 67 -4.52 6.32 14.30
CA CYS A 67 -4.69 5.18 13.39
C CYS A 67 -4.28 3.86 14.05
N ALA A 68 -3.12 3.84 14.69
CA ALA A 68 -2.60 2.65 15.37
C ALA A 68 -3.45 2.25 16.59
N GLN A 69 -3.97 3.21 17.36
CA GLN A 69 -4.89 2.93 18.47
C GLN A 69 -6.17 2.26 17.98
N MET A 70 -6.78 2.75 16.90
CA MET A 70 -8.00 2.15 16.36
C MET A 70 -7.75 0.80 15.68
N CYS A 71 -6.60 0.61 15.04
CA CYS A 71 -6.22 -0.71 14.51
C CYS A 71 -6.03 -1.73 15.64
N ARG A 72 -5.42 -1.33 16.77
CA ARG A 72 -5.33 -2.16 17.98
C ARG A 72 -6.70 -2.46 18.57
N LEU A 73 -7.60 -1.47 18.60
CA LEU A 73 -8.98 -1.66 19.05
C LEU A 73 -9.71 -2.74 18.25
N HIS A 74 -9.53 -2.80 16.93
CA HIS A 74 -10.08 -3.89 16.11
C HIS A 74 -9.58 -5.27 16.58
N SER A 75 -8.26 -5.44 16.74
CA SER A 75 -7.67 -6.70 17.22
C SER A 75 -8.17 -7.09 18.62
N ARG A 76 -8.28 -6.12 19.52
CA ARG A 76 -8.84 -6.30 20.87
C ARG A 76 -10.32 -6.65 20.84
N PHE A 77 -11.10 -6.03 19.96
CA PHE A 77 -12.51 -6.34 19.76
C PHE A 77 -12.70 -7.77 19.26
N VAL A 78 -11.96 -8.18 18.23
CA VAL A 78 -12.02 -9.54 17.67
C VAL A 78 -11.62 -10.60 18.69
N SER A 79 -10.61 -10.33 19.53
CA SER A 79 -10.12 -11.29 20.52
C SER A 79 -10.96 -11.38 21.80
N SER A 80 -11.77 -10.36 22.13
CA SER A 80 -12.41 -10.27 23.45
C SER A 80 -13.94 -10.14 23.44
N ALA A 81 -14.55 -9.74 22.32
CA ALA A 81 -16.00 -9.57 22.25
C ALA A 81 -16.74 -10.92 22.21
N ARG A 82 -17.97 -10.95 22.74
CA ARG A 82 -18.85 -12.12 22.58
C ARG A 82 -19.23 -12.26 21.10
N ARG A 83 -19.43 -13.51 20.67
CA ARG A 83 -19.71 -13.86 19.26
C ARG A 83 -20.85 -13.03 18.62
N ALA A 84 -21.94 -12.80 19.34
CA ALA A 84 -23.08 -12.02 18.82
C ALA A 84 -22.69 -10.59 18.42
N LEU A 85 -22.14 -9.81 19.36
CA LEU A 85 -21.68 -8.44 19.10
C LEU A 85 -20.56 -8.38 18.07
N LEU A 86 -19.70 -9.39 18.07
CA LEU A 86 -18.58 -9.48 17.15
C LEU A 86 -19.06 -9.59 15.70
N TYR A 87 -20.00 -10.50 15.39
CA TYR A 87 -20.46 -10.66 14.00
C TYR A 87 -21.28 -9.47 13.50
N ASP A 88 -22.03 -8.80 14.37
CA ASP A 88 -22.82 -7.63 13.98
C ASP A 88 -21.94 -6.39 13.69
N LEU A 89 -20.90 -6.14 14.50
CA LEU A 89 -20.07 -4.94 14.37
C LEU A 89 -18.78 -5.15 13.56
N HIS A 90 -18.35 -6.40 13.34
CA HIS A 90 -17.11 -6.71 12.63
C HIS A 90 -17.02 -6.07 11.23
N PRO A 91 -18.05 -6.11 10.36
CA PRO A 91 -17.97 -5.53 9.02
C PRO A 91 -17.54 -4.05 9.04
N TYR A 92 -18.19 -3.27 9.90
CA TYR A 92 -17.94 -1.84 10.03
C TYR A 92 -16.54 -1.54 10.59
N LEU A 93 -16.12 -2.31 11.60
CA LEU A 93 -14.81 -2.15 12.21
C LEU A 93 -13.68 -2.58 11.27
N TRP A 94 -13.89 -3.64 10.51
CA TRP A 94 -12.94 -4.12 9.51
C TRP A 94 -12.76 -3.09 8.39
N ASP A 95 -13.86 -2.52 7.90
CA ASP A 95 -13.84 -1.47 6.87
C ASP A 95 -13.07 -0.22 7.33
N ILE A 96 -13.38 0.31 8.51
CA ILE A 96 -12.67 1.48 9.06
C ILE A 96 -11.20 1.15 9.29
N ARG A 97 -10.87 -0.02 9.86
CA ARG A 97 -9.47 -0.45 10.08
C ARG A 97 -8.68 -0.42 8.77
N ASN A 98 -9.21 -0.99 7.70
CA ASN A 98 -8.51 -1.08 6.41
C ASN A 98 -8.35 0.30 5.75
N MET A 99 -9.33 1.19 5.88
CA MET A 99 -9.19 2.57 5.41
C MET A 99 -8.15 3.35 6.20
N LEU A 100 -8.09 3.15 7.52
CA LEU A 100 -7.07 3.78 8.36
C LEU A 100 -5.67 3.27 8.06
N LEU A 101 -5.50 1.98 7.76
CA LEU A 101 -4.22 1.42 7.30
C LEU A 101 -3.76 2.10 6.01
N ALA A 102 -4.65 2.21 5.02
CA ALA A 102 -4.36 2.88 3.75
C ALA A 102 -4.04 4.37 3.94
N ALA A 103 -4.85 5.08 4.73
CA ALA A 103 -4.66 6.51 4.98
C ALA A 103 -3.38 6.81 5.76
N SER A 104 -3.04 5.99 6.76
CA SER A 104 -1.80 6.13 7.52
C SER A 104 -0.56 6.00 6.63
N ALA A 105 -0.56 5.00 5.75
CA ALA A 105 0.53 4.78 4.81
C ALA A 105 0.62 5.88 3.74
N PHE A 106 -0.53 6.38 3.27
CA PHE A 106 -0.58 7.49 2.33
C PHE A 106 -0.02 8.78 2.95
N VAL A 107 -0.37 9.09 4.21
CA VAL A 107 0.22 10.22 4.94
C VAL A 107 1.73 10.06 5.11
N LEU A 108 2.21 8.86 5.44
CA LEU A 108 3.65 8.59 5.50
C LEU A 108 4.34 8.89 4.17
N TRP A 109 3.74 8.43 3.07
CA TRP A 109 4.26 8.66 1.73
C TRP A 109 4.31 10.15 1.36
N LEU A 110 3.28 10.93 1.72
CA LEU A 110 3.29 12.39 1.56
C LEU A 110 4.49 13.04 2.26
N GLY A 111 4.90 12.51 3.42
CA GLY A 111 6.04 13.03 4.18
C GLY A 111 7.41 12.65 3.60
N CYS A 112 7.47 11.63 2.74
CA CYS A 112 8.71 11.15 2.12
C CYS A 112 9.01 11.78 0.76
N GLN A 113 8.06 12.49 0.16
CA GLN A 113 8.17 12.98 -1.21
C GLN A 113 8.57 14.47 -1.27
N SER A 114 9.44 14.80 -2.22
CA SER A 114 9.62 16.17 -2.71
C SER A 114 8.53 16.47 -3.74
N ILE A 115 7.27 16.51 -3.30
CA ILE A 115 6.11 16.76 -4.18
C ILE A 115 6.22 18.20 -4.70
N THR A 116 6.46 18.36 -6.00
CA THR A 116 6.59 19.67 -6.67
C THR A 116 5.28 20.21 -7.22
N ALA A 117 4.25 19.36 -7.37
CA ALA A 117 2.94 19.74 -7.91
C ALA A 117 1.87 19.76 -6.81
N PRO A 118 0.97 20.77 -6.78
CA PRO A 118 -0.19 20.72 -5.91
C PRO A 118 -1.04 19.51 -6.27
N ILE A 119 -1.24 18.61 -5.30
CA ILE A 119 -2.14 17.49 -5.47
C ILE A 119 -3.54 18.10 -5.63
N LEU A 120 -4.17 17.91 -6.79
CA LEU A 120 -5.53 18.39 -7.02
C LEU A 120 -6.51 17.36 -6.43
N LEU A 121 -7.36 17.78 -5.50
CA LEU A 121 -8.51 16.99 -5.07
C LEU A 121 -9.45 17.00 -6.27
N GLY A 122 -9.32 15.98 -7.12
CA GLY A 122 -10.32 15.72 -8.15
C GLY A 122 -11.62 15.43 -7.44
N GLY A 123 -12.52 16.43 -7.38
CA GLY A 123 -13.88 16.31 -6.88
C GLY A 123 -14.77 15.46 -7.77
N ASP A 124 -14.21 14.41 -8.39
CA ASP A 124 -14.87 13.60 -9.39
C ASP A 124 -15.79 12.54 -8.76
N ALA A 125 -15.68 12.30 -7.44
CA ALA A 125 -16.47 11.28 -6.76
C ALA A 125 -17.89 11.77 -6.48
N GLU A 126 -18.84 11.20 -7.23
CA GLU A 126 -20.27 11.42 -7.05
C GLU A 126 -20.71 11.13 -5.59
N PRO A 127 -21.58 11.97 -4.99
CA PRO A 127 -21.93 11.86 -3.58
C PRO A 127 -22.52 10.50 -3.17
N TRP A 128 -23.25 9.84 -4.08
CA TRP A 128 -23.91 8.54 -3.84
C TRP A 128 -22.97 7.33 -3.98
N ALA A 129 -21.77 7.51 -4.56
CA ALA A 129 -20.77 6.44 -4.66
C ALA A 129 -20.08 6.18 -3.31
N ARG A 130 -20.14 7.14 -2.39
CA ARG A 130 -19.50 7.10 -1.08
C ARG A 130 -20.43 6.43 -0.07
N ARG A 131 -19.90 5.50 0.74
CA ARG A 131 -20.65 5.02 1.91
C ARG A 131 -20.87 6.19 2.88
N GLY A 132 -21.95 6.18 3.66
CA GLY A 132 -22.15 7.19 4.70
C GLY A 132 -21.16 7.07 5.86
N GLY A 133 -21.13 8.08 6.73
CA GLY A 133 -20.34 8.08 7.97
C GLY A 133 -18.83 8.27 7.77
N LEU A 134 -18.05 7.90 8.80
CA LEU A 134 -16.60 8.13 8.85
C LEU A 134 -15.86 7.47 7.68
N PHE A 135 -16.26 6.25 7.30
CA PHE A 135 -15.64 5.51 6.19
C PHE A 135 -15.72 6.30 4.88
N GLY A 136 -16.89 6.85 4.54
CA GLY A 136 -17.08 7.62 3.32
C GLY A 136 -16.28 8.90 3.27
N GLU A 137 -16.16 9.59 4.40
CA GLU A 137 -15.33 10.78 4.49
C GLU A 137 -13.84 10.46 4.36
N LEU A 138 -13.37 9.36 4.95
CA LEU A 138 -12.01 8.87 4.74
C LEU A 138 -11.76 8.47 3.28
N GLN A 139 -12.70 7.76 2.67
CA GLN A 139 -12.65 7.38 1.26
C GLN A 139 -12.56 8.63 0.36
N ALA A 140 -13.33 9.67 0.65
CA ALA A 140 -13.33 10.92 -0.11
C ALA A 140 -12.03 11.73 0.02
N LEU A 141 -11.28 11.55 1.11
CA LEU A 141 -10.01 12.24 1.35
C LEU A 141 -8.82 11.53 0.71
N LEU A 142 -8.96 10.25 0.35
CA LEU A 142 -7.95 9.54 -0.42
C LEU A 142 -8.15 9.81 -1.91
N PRO A 143 -7.09 10.14 -2.66
CA PRO A 143 -7.17 10.35 -4.10
C PRO A 143 -7.27 9.01 -4.83
N VAL A 144 -8.35 8.28 -4.63
CA VAL A 144 -8.69 7.07 -5.37
C VAL A 144 -9.85 7.42 -6.28
N GLY A 145 -9.83 6.95 -7.52
CA GLY A 145 -10.93 7.21 -8.47
C GLY A 145 -12.28 6.65 -7.98
N ASN A 146 -13.32 6.84 -8.79
CA ASN A 146 -14.71 6.47 -8.48
C ASN A 146 -14.97 4.95 -8.49
N SER A 147 -13.94 4.11 -8.46
CA SER A 147 -14.09 2.65 -8.49
C SER A 147 -14.65 2.17 -7.16
N CYS A 148 -15.97 2.05 -7.09
CA CYS A 148 -16.69 1.44 -5.98
C CYS A 148 -16.12 0.06 -5.65
N ASP A 149 -15.76 -0.73 -6.66
CA ASP A 149 -15.28 -2.11 -6.50
C ASP A 149 -14.05 -2.21 -5.59
N LEU A 150 -13.17 -1.19 -5.55
CA LEU A 150 -12.03 -1.16 -4.63
C LEU A 150 -12.44 -1.18 -3.14
N PHE A 151 -13.65 -0.69 -2.84
CA PHE A 151 -14.16 -0.48 -1.49
C PHE A 151 -15.33 -1.42 -1.13
N TYR A 152 -15.98 -2.07 -2.11
CA TYR A 152 -17.13 -2.94 -1.86
C TYR A 152 -16.76 -4.42 -1.79
N HIS A 153 -16.47 -4.89 -0.57
CA HIS A 153 -16.22 -6.31 -0.37
C HIS A 153 -16.75 -6.85 0.94
N PRO A 154 -17.20 -8.12 0.95
CA PRO A 154 -17.62 -8.75 2.19
C PRO A 154 -16.39 -8.95 3.09
N PRO A 155 -16.50 -8.62 4.39
CA PRO A 155 -15.47 -8.97 5.35
C PRO A 155 -15.30 -10.49 5.42
N PRO A 156 -14.13 -10.99 5.86
CA PRO A 156 -13.93 -12.42 6.05
C PRO A 156 -14.93 -12.97 7.08
N LEU A 157 -15.48 -14.15 6.80
CA LEU A 157 -16.41 -14.83 7.71
C LEU A 157 -15.78 -15.11 9.09
N PHE A 158 -14.46 -15.29 9.10
CA PHE A 158 -13.69 -15.49 10.32
C PHE A 158 -12.78 -14.28 10.53
N PRO A 159 -13.08 -13.43 11.53
CA PRO A 159 -12.29 -12.25 11.79
C PRO A 159 -10.91 -12.65 12.33
N SER A 160 -9.87 -12.02 11.80
CA SER A 160 -8.50 -12.17 12.28
C SER A 160 -8.16 -11.05 13.26
N SER A 161 -7.51 -11.40 14.37
CA SER A 161 -6.94 -10.43 15.32
C SER A 161 -5.54 -9.96 14.93
N GLN A 162 -5.02 -10.38 13.77
CA GLN A 162 -3.68 -10.00 13.33
C GLN A 162 -3.56 -8.49 13.11
N LEU A 163 -2.46 -7.93 13.60
CA LEU A 163 -2.11 -6.54 13.38
C LEU A 163 -1.24 -6.43 12.14
N TYR A 164 -1.57 -5.44 11.32
CA TYR A 164 -0.84 -5.10 10.12
C TYR A 164 -0.30 -3.67 10.23
N LEU A 165 0.92 -3.47 9.74
CA LEU A 165 1.51 -2.14 9.56
C LEU A 165 1.76 -1.95 8.07
N LEU A 166 1.15 -0.90 7.50
CA LEU A 166 1.36 -0.49 6.13
C LEU A 166 2.22 0.77 6.11
N ARG A 167 3.33 0.75 5.37
CA ARG A 167 4.26 1.88 5.31
C ARG A 167 4.97 1.97 3.96
N PRO A 168 5.43 3.17 3.53
CA PRO A 168 6.34 3.28 2.42
C PRO A 168 7.68 2.60 2.74
N LEU A 169 8.40 2.24 1.69
CA LEU A 169 9.70 1.62 1.82
C LEU A 169 10.72 2.58 2.45
N LEU A 170 11.40 2.15 3.52
CA LEU A 170 12.45 2.93 4.15
C LEU A 170 13.83 2.60 3.54
N PRO A 171 14.78 3.56 3.52
CA PRO A 171 16.16 3.29 3.13
C PRO A 171 16.83 2.21 3.98
N LEU A 172 16.42 2.07 5.25
CA LEU A 172 16.91 1.03 6.15
C LEU A 172 16.53 -0.38 5.66
N ASP A 173 15.35 -0.52 5.04
CA ASP A 173 14.89 -1.79 4.44
C ASP A 173 15.73 -2.16 3.21
N LYS A 174 16.37 -1.18 2.57
CA LYS A 174 17.27 -1.43 1.42
C LYS A 174 18.60 -2.06 1.84
N GLY A 175 18.92 -2.08 3.13
CA GLY A 175 20.20 -2.57 3.64
C GLY A 175 21.33 -1.59 3.33
N MET A 176 22.03 -1.16 4.37
CA MET A 176 23.27 -0.40 4.24
C MET A 176 24.27 -1.17 3.36
N GLY A 177 24.58 -0.65 2.17
CA GLY A 177 25.67 -1.10 1.31
C GLY A 177 25.27 -2.02 0.14
N ALA A 178 25.21 -1.45 -1.05
CA ALA A 178 25.60 -1.99 -2.37
C ALA A 178 25.27 -3.45 -2.79
N ASP A 179 24.44 -4.20 -2.07
CA ASP A 179 24.09 -5.58 -2.42
C ASP A 179 22.57 -5.78 -2.50
N PRO A 180 21.97 -5.67 -3.70
CA PRO A 180 20.51 -5.77 -3.90
C PRO A 180 19.93 -7.19 -3.69
N SER A 181 20.70 -8.12 -3.14
CA SER A 181 20.33 -9.53 -2.98
C SER A 181 19.77 -9.90 -1.61
N VAL A 182 19.88 -9.07 -0.57
CA VAL A 182 19.86 -9.61 0.81
C VAL A 182 18.68 -9.20 1.74
N PRO A 183 18.04 -8.02 1.68
CA PRO A 183 16.99 -7.72 2.68
C PRO A 183 15.66 -8.46 2.42
N TRP A 184 15.37 -8.74 1.14
CA TRP A 184 14.03 -9.11 0.69
C TRP A 184 13.71 -10.61 0.67
N GLY A 185 14.70 -11.46 0.91
CA GLY A 185 14.45 -12.88 1.23
C GLY A 185 13.59 -13.08 2.49
N ARG A 186 13.36 -12.00 3.26
CA ARG A 186 12.47 -11.97 4.42
C ARG A 186 11.09 -11.34 4.15
N LEU A 187 10.76 -10.93 2.91
CA LEU A 187 9.34 -10.81 2.55
C LEU A 187 8.75 -12.21 2.71
N GLY A 188 7.91 -12.37 3.72
CA GLY A 188 7.26 -13.58 4.15
C GLY A 188 6.35 -14.24 3.12
N CYS A 189 6.53 -13.98 1.82
CA CYS A 189 6.08 -14.79 0.70
C CYS A 189 6.67 -16.21 0.81
N GLY A 190 6.19 -16.97 1.80
CA GLY A 190 6.69 -18.27 2.17
C GLY A 190 8.14 -18.25 2.69
N GLN A 191 8.51 -19.25 3.48
CA GLN A 191 9.92 -19.51 3.84
C GLN A 191 10.81 -19.84 2.60
N GLN A 192 10.23 -19.85 1.39
CA GLN A 192 10.87 -20.25 0.14
C GLN A 192 11.66 -19.12 -0.54
N LEU A 193 11.25 -17.84 -0.40
CA LEU A 193 11.96 -16.71 -1.03
C LEU A 193 13.25 -16.31 -0.32
N GLY A 194 13.41 -16.68 0.95
CA GLY A 194 14.67 -16.54 1.70
C GLY A 194 15.82 -17.36 1.12
N HIS A 195 15.51 -18.40 0.35
CA HIS A 195 16.49 -19.27 -0.30
C HIS A 195 16.77 -18.88 -1.77
N ALA A 196 16.09 -17.87 -2.32
CA ALA A 196 16.18 -17.50 -3.74
C ALA A 196 16.15 -15.96 -3.94
N PRO A 197 17.28 -15.25 -3.70
CA PRO A 197 17.37 -13.80 -3.89
C PRO A 197 17.08 -13.35 -5.33
N ALA A 198 17.30 -14.24 -6.31
CA ALA A 198 16.98 -14.01 -7.70
C ALA A 198 15.46 -13.80 -7.94
N LEU A 199 14.58 -14.47 -7.18
CA LEU A 199 13.13 -14.28 -7.33
C LEU A 199 12.65 -12.92 -6.79
N ALA A 200 13.23 -12.44 -5.69
CA ALA A 200 12.95 -11.09 -5.20
C ALA A 200 13.39 -10.04 -6.22
N GLY A 201 14.53 -10.26 -6.87
CA GLY A 201 15.00 -9.46 -8.01
C GLY A 201 14.01 -9.47 -9.19
N ARG A 202 13.43 -10.63 -9.53
CA ARG A 202 12.43 -10.77 -10.60
C ARG A 202 11.17 -9.95 -10.34
N LEU A 203 10.67 -9.97 -9.10
CA LEU A 203 9.36 -9.40 -8.77
C LEU A 203 9.42 -7.90 -8.45
N LEU A 204 10.43 -7.46 -7.70
CA LEU A 204 10.50 -6.09 -7.19
C LEU A 204 11.75 -5.33 -7.61
N GLY A 205 12.79 -6.02 -8.09
CA GLY A 205 14.10 -5.43 -8.29
C GLY A 205 14.08 -4.20 -9.21
N SER A 206 13.31 -4.22 -10.29
CA SER A 206 13.19 -3.08 -11.21
C SER A 206 12.52 -1.88 -10.56
N PHE A 207 11.45 -2.08 -9.78
CA PHE A 207 10.76 -1.01 -9.07
C PHE A 207 11.63 -0.40 -7.97
N LEU A 208 12.39 -1.22 -7.25
CA LEU A 208 13.27 -0.74 -6.18
C LEU A 208 14.43 0.13 -6.70
N SER A 209 14.93 -0.20 -7.89
CA SER A 209 16.01 0.55 -8.54
C SER A 209 15.50 1.80 -9.26
N LEU A 210 14.39 1.70 -10.00
CA LEU A 210 13.93 2.74 -10.92
C LEU A 210 12.82 3.63 -10.34
N SER A 211 11.92 3.09 -9.52
CA SER A 211 10.77 3.81 -8.96
C SER A 211 10.50 3.49 -7.48
N PRO A 212 11.50 3.66 -6.58
CA PRO A 212 11.34 3.32 -5.17
C PRO A 212 10.29 4.17 -4.44
N GLU A 213 9.96 5.33 -5.01
CA GLU A 213 9.05 6.34 -4.47
C GLU A 213 7.58 5.89 -4.44
N TYR A 214 7.21 4.87 -5.22
CA TYR A 214 5.89 4.24 -5.20
C TYR A 214 5.97 2.77 -4.72
N THR A 215 6.84 2.49 -3.76
CA THR A 215 6.96 1.16 -3.14
C THR A 215 6.48 1.20 -1.70
N PHE A 216 5.53 0.31 -1.39
CA PHE A 216 4.92 0.12 -0.08
C PHE A 216 5.13 -1.30 0.38
N VAL A 217 5.24 -1.46 1.69
CA VAL A 217 5.38 -2.76 2.34
C VAL A 217 4.32 -2.93 3.41
N LEU A 218 3.85 -4.17 3.54
CA LEU A 218 2.94 -4.61 4.59
C LEU A 218 3.71 -5.52 5.53
N GLU A 219 3.61 -5.25 6.83
CA GLU A 219 4.24 -6.02 7.90
C GLU A 219 3.18 -6.61 8.82
N ASP A 220 3.36 -7.87 9.19
CA ASP A 220 2.64 -8.55 10.26
C ASP A 220 3.58 -8.82 11.44
N GLU A 221 3.10 -9.50 12.48
CA GLU A 221 3.92 -9.90 13.64
C GLU A 221 5.10 -10.81 13.26
N GLY A 222 5.04 -11.47 12.11
CA GLY A 222 6.09 -12.30 11.53
C GLY A 222 7.00 -11.57 10.54
N GLY A 223 6.92 -10.23 10.47
CA GLY A 223 7.70 -9.37 9.58
C GLY A 223 6.99 -9.01 8.29
N LEU A 224 7.76 -8.62 7.28
CA LEU A 224 7.22 -8.24 5.97
C LEU A 224 6.37 -9.38 5.39
N CYS A 225 5.14 -9.11 4.99
CA CYS A 225 4.18 -10.11 4.52
C CYS A 225 3.46 -9.69 3.22
N GLY A 226 3.71 -8.48 2.72
CA GLY A 226 3.20 -8.05 1.42
C GLY A 226 3.91 -6.82 0.90
N TYR A 227 3.71 -6.54 -0.37
CA TYR A 227 4.28 -5.39 -1.05
C TYR A 227 3.32 -4.86 -2.12
N ALA A 228 3.46 -3.58 -2.41
CA ALA A 228 2.85 -2.92 -3.56
C ALA A 228 3.87 -1.97 -4.16
N ALA A 229 4.18 -2.13 -5.44
CA ALA A 229 5.12 -1.30 -6.16
C ALA A 229 4.47 -0.74 -7.42
N GLY A 230 4.84 0.47 -7.78
CA GLY A 230 4.36 1.09 -9.01
C GLY A 230 5.38 1.98 -9.69
N ALA A 231 5.06 2.33 -10.92
CA ALA A 231 5.78 3.29 -11.73
C ALA A 231 4.78 4.26 -12.36
N LEU A 232 5.00 5.56 -12.17
CA LEU A 232 4.09 6.60 -12.67
C LEU A 232 4.04 6.62 -14.20
N CYS A 233 5.20 6.54 -14.86
CA CYS A 233 5.34 6.49 -16.31
C CYS A 233 5.84 5.10 -16.74
N ALA A 234 4.91 4.24 -17.17
CA ALA A 234 5.20 2.88 -17.57
C ALA A 234 6.12 2.82 -18.80
N GLU A 235 5.95 3.72 -19.77
CA GLU A 235 6.80 3.75 -20.97
C GLU A 235 8.26 4.02 -20.62
N GLY A 236 8.52 5.08 -19.86
CA GLY A 236 9.88 5.40 -19.40
C GLY A 236 10.46 4.31 -18.48
N PHE A 237 9.63 3.75 -17.60
CA PHE A 237 10.05 2.66 -16.72
C PHE A 237 10.46 1.40 -17.51
N LEU A 238 9.67 0.97 -18.50
CA LEU A 238 9.98 -0.20 -19.33
C LEU A 238 11.24 0.04 -20.16
N GLN A 239 11.40 1.23 -20.75
CA GLN A 239 12.62 1.61 -21.47
C GLN A 239 13.86 1.58 -20.58
N GLN A 240 13.79 2.12 -19.37
CA GLN A 240 14.89 2.09 -18.40
C GLN A 240 15.18 0.68 -17.89
N ARG A 241 14.13 -0.11 -17.67
CA ARG A 241 14.25 -1.51 -17.28
C ARG A 241 15.03 -2.29 -18.33
N ASP A 242 14.70 -2.11 -19.60
CA ASP A 242 15.27 -2.90 -20.70
C ASP A 242 16.68 -2.41 -21.08
N SER A 243 16.96 -1.10 -20.99
CA SER A 243 18.26 -0.51 -21.33
C SER A 243 19.32 -0.56 -20.22
N SER A 244 18.93 -0.48 -18.94
CA SER A 244 19.88 -0.32 -17.83
C SER A 244 19.79 -1.45 -16.80
N TRP A 245 18.58 -1.79 -16.33
CA TRP A 245 18.41 -2.73 -15.23
C TRP A 245 18.56 -4.20 -15.66
N LEU A 246 17.91 -4.62 -16.75
CA LEU A 246 18.01 -6.00 -17.25
C LEU A 246 19.45 -6.38 -17.61
N PRO A 247 20.24 -5.55 -18.34
CA PRO A 247 21.64 -5.84 -18.59
C PRO A 247 22.48 -6.00 -17.31
N ALA A 248 22.28 -5.13 -16.31
CA ALA A 248 22.98 -5.22 -15.03
C ALA A 248 22.63 -6.50 -14.26
N ILE A 249 21.36 -6.91 -14.26
CA ILE A 249 20.90 -8.13 -13.61
C ILE A 249 21.39 -9.38 -14.34
N ARG A 250 21.39 -9.40 -15.68
CA ARG A 250 21.95 -10.49 -16.48
C ARG A 250 23.46 -10.68 -16.23
N HIS A 251 24.18 -9.59 -15.95
CA HIS A 251 25.58 -9.66 -15.55
C HIS A 251 25.75 -10.19 -14.13
N LYS A 252 24.88 -9.81 -13.18
CA LYS A 252 24.89 -10.34 -11.80
C LYS A 252 24.48 -11.82 -11.75
N TYR A 253 23.63 -12.26 -12.68
CA TYR A 253 23.09 -13.63 -12.75
C TYR A 253 23.25 -14.22 -14.16
N PRO A 254 24.47 -14.65 -14.54
CA PRO A 254 24.70 -15.33 -15.82
C PRO A 254 23.94 -16.66 -15.92
N TRP A 255 23.67 -17.08 -17.15
CA TRP A 255 22.91 -18.31 -17.47
C TRP A 255 23.51 -19.57 -16.82
N ASP A 256 24.84 -19.64 -16.74
CA ASP A 256 25.58 -20.82 -16.24
C ASP A 256 25.39 -21.09 -14.74
N LEU A 257 24.86 -20.12 -13.98
CA LEU A 257 24.48 -20.32 -12.57
C LEU A 257 23.20 -21.17 -12.41
N GLY A 258 22.44 -21.37 -13.49
CA GLY A 258 21.17 -22.10 -13.46
C GLY A 258 21.31 -23.61 -13.18
N THR A 259 22.47 -24.19 -13.45
CA THR A 259 22.71 -25.65 -13.33
C THR A 259 22.76 -26.19 -11.91
N GLY A 260 22.88 -25.32 -10.88
CA GLY A 260 22.93 -25.70 -9.46
C GLY A 260 21.94 -24.95 -8.56
N ALA A 261 21.10 -24.08 -9.11
CA ALA A 261 20.13 -23.30 -8.34
C ALA A 261 18.88 -24.14 -7.99
N PRO A 262 18.24 -23.91 -6.84
CA PRO A 262 16.92 -24.49 -6.56
C PRO A 262 15.92 -24.09 -7.66
N ALA A 263 14.90 -24.91 -7.93
CA ALA A 263 13.95 -24.72 -9.04
C ALA A 263 13.39 -23.27 -9.14
N LEU A 264 13.10 -22.67 -7.99
CA LEU A 264 12.66 -21.28 -7.87
C LEU A 264 13.70 -20.25 -8.35
N GLY A 265 14.99 -20.46 -8.09
CA GLY A 265 16.08 -19.65 -8.63
C GLY A 265 16.25 -19.83 -10.13
N GLN A 266 16.01 -21.04 -10.64
CA GLN A 266 16.07 -21.34 -12.07
C GLN A 266 14.96 -20.62 -12.85
N GLU A 267 13.74 -20.57 -12.32
CA GLU A 267 12.65 -19.76 -12.92
C GLU A 267 12.96 -18.26 -12.97
N ALA A 268 13.65 -17.74 -11.95
CA ALA A 268 14.06 -16.34 -11.93
C ALA A 268 15.10 -16.04 -13.02
N LEU A 269 16.07 -16.94 -13.19
CA LEU A 269 17.08 -16.86 -14.24
C LEU A 269 16.45 -16.92 -15.64
N LEU A 270 15.54 -17.87 -15.87
CA LEU A 270 14.77 -17.96 -17.12
C LEU A 270 14.05 -16.64 -17.41
N PHE A 271 13.44 -16.02 -16.41
CA PHE A 271 12.76 -14.74 -16.57
C PHE A 271 13.71 -13.59 -16.95
N PHE A 272 14.89 -13.50 -16.33
CA PHE A 272 15.84 -12.43 -16.64
C PHE A 272 16.40 -12.52 -18.06
N HIS A 273 16.59 -13.75 -18.56
CA HIS A 273 17.13 -14.00 -19.89
C HIS A 273 16.06 -14.12 -20.99
N ALA A 274 14.79 -14.28 -20.63
CA ALA A 274 13.68 -14.22 -21.58
C ALA A 274 13.51 -12.81 -22.17
N GLU A 275 12.99 -12.75 -23.41
CA GLU A 275 12.55 -11.50 -24.00
C GLU A 275 11.26 -11.02 -23.32
N PRO A 276 11.22 -9.79 -22.79
CA PRO A 276 10.03 -9.27 -22.15
C PRO A 276 8.91 -9.07 -23.17
N PRO A 277 7.65 -9.44 -22.86
CA PRO A 277 6.54 -9.21 -23.77
C PRO A 277 6.32 -7.70 -23.95
N ALA A 278 6.19 -7.27 -25.21
CA ALA A 278 5.89 -5.88 -25.54
C ALA A 278 4.47 -5.52 -25.08
N VAL A 279 4.35 -4.40 -24.37
CA VAL A 279 3.04 -3.85 -23.99
C VAL A 279 2.48 -3.06 -25.18
N PRO A 280 1.24 -3.35 -25.63
CA PRO A 280 0.64 -2.60 -26.73
C PRO A 280 0.52 -1.10 -26.42
N LEU A 281 0.90 -0.24 -27.37
CA LEU A 281 0.80 1.23 -27.23
C LEU A 281 -0.60 1.74 -26.83
N PRO A 282 -1.73 1.17 -27.29
CA PRO A 282 -3.05 1.59 -26.83
C PRO A 282 -3.24 1.43 -25.31
N VAL A 283 -2.64 0.40 -24.71
CA VAL A 283 -2.68 0.18 -23.26
C VAL A 283 -1.89 1.26 -22.54
N LEU A 284 -0.66 1.55 -22.98
CA LEU A 284 0.20 2.58 -22.37
C LEU A 284 -0.43 3.99 -22.46
N ARG A 285 -1.12 4.31 -23.56
CA ARG A 285 -1.83 5.58 -23.70
C ARG A 285 -3.06 5.71 -22.80
N ARG A 286 -3.78 4.61 -22.56
CA ARG A 286 -4.96 4.60 -21.71
C ARG A 286 -4.62 4.48 -20.22
N PHE A 287 -3.58 3.71 -19.91
CA PHE A 287 -3.12 3.36 -18.57
C PHE A 287 -1.62 3.70 -18.47
N PRO A 288 -1.26 4.96 -18.13
CA PRO A 288 0.12 5.42 -18.15
C PRO A 288 1.00 4.81 -17.05
N SER A 289 0.42 4.21 -16.00
CA SER A 289 1.16 3.71 -14.86
C SER A 289 1.14 2.18 -14.77
N LEU A 290 2.25 1.59 -14.32
CA LEU A 290 2.41 0.16 -14.10
C LEU A 290 2.36 -0.13 -12.61
N VAL A 291 1.65 -1.18 -12.20
CA VAL A 291 1.58 -1.62 -10.79
C VAL A 291 1.84 -3.11 -10.65
N GLN A 292 2.43 -3.49 -9.52
CA GLN A 292 2.62 -4.87 -9.12
C GLN A 292 2.38 -5.01 -7.62
N LEU A 293 1.54 -5.96 -7.24
CA LEU A 293 1.20 -6.27 -5.86
C LEU A 293 1.43 -7.75 -5.60
N GLY A 294 1.87 -8.06 -4.39
CA GLY A 294 2.03 -9.43 -3.95
C GLY A 294 1.89 -9.51 -2.44
N THR A 295 1.14 -10.50 -1.97
CA THR A 295 1.04 -10.81 -0.56
C THR A 295 1.46 -12.25 -0.31
N ALA A 296 1.96 -12.50 0.88
CA ALA A 296 2.34 -13.81 1.31
C ALA A 296 1.12 -14.72 1.49
N PRO A 297 1.25 -16.04 1.26
CA PRO A 297 0.16 -16.99 1.45
C PRO A 297 -0.36 -17.04 2.90
N ARG A 298 0.42 -16.55 3.87
CA ARG A 298 -0.01 -16.43 5.27
C ARG A 298 -0.93 -15.24 5.55
N VAL A 299 -0.99 -14.25 4.66
CA VAL A 299 -1.90 -13.11 4.76
C VAL A 299 -3.27 -13.56 4.29
N LEU A 300 -4.11 -13.94 5.23
CA LEU A 300 -5.49 -14.35 4.96
C LEU A 300 -6.45 -13.17 4.86
N ASP A 301 -6.03 -12.01 5.38
CA ASP A 301 -6.85 -10.81 5.39
C ASP A 301 -6.79 -10.07 4.05
N VAL A 302 -7.82 -10.28 3.24
CA VAL A 302 -8.00 -9.61 1.95
C VAL A 302 -8.05 -8.09 2.13
N GLY A 303 -8.51 -7.59 3.28
CA GLY A 303 -8.60 -6.17 3.59
C GLY A 303 -7.23 -5.49 3.61
N ALA A 304 -6.24 -6.11 4.25
CA ALA A 304 -4.88 -5.59 4.30
C ALA A 304 -4.23 -5.52 2.91
N SER A 305 -4.46 -6.54 2.07
CA SER A 305 -3.99 -6.57 0.67
C SER A 305 -4.63 -5.46 -0.19
N ARG A 306 -5.88 -5.08 0.11
CA ARG A 306 -6.55 -3.96 -0.55
C ARG A 306 -6.10 -2.62 -0.03
N SER A 307 -5.86 -2.47 1.27
CA SER A 307 -5.26 -1.26 1.84
C SER A 307 -3.92 -0.93 1.16
N LEU A 308 -3.11 -1.95 0.87
CA LEU A 308 -1.90 -1.85 0.03
C LEU A 308 -2.21 -1.25 -1.35
N ALA A 309 -3.19 -1.82 -2.06
CA ALA A 309 -3.61 -1.35 -3.38
C ALA A 309 -4.14 0.09 -3.35
N ILE A 310 -5.06 0.39 -2.44
CA ILE A 310 -5.64 1.72 -2.23
C ILE A 310 -4.54 2.75 -2.00
N CYS A 311 -3.55 2.44 -1.15
CA CYS A 311 -2.43 3.33 -0.88
C CYS A 311 -1.57 3.60 -2.12
N LEU A 312 -1.20 2.55 -2.87
CA LEU A 312 -0.42 2.69 -4.11
C LEU A 312 -1.17 3.49 -5.17
N LEU A 313 -2.45 3.18 -5.38
CA LEU A 313 -3.30 3.88 -6.35
C LEU A 313 -3.49 5.34 -5.96
N SER A 314 -3.65 5.62 -4.66
CA SER A 314 -3.71 6.99 -4.13
C SER A 314 -2.43 7.76 -4.45
N ALA A 315 -1.27 7.16 -4.23
CA ALA A 315 0.02 7.79 -4.51
C ALA A 315 0.20 8.09 -6.01
N LEU A 316 -0.15 7.15 -6.89
CA LEU A 316 -0.05 7.35 -8.34
C LEU A 316 -1.04 8.40 -8.85
N ARG A 317 -2.27 8.39 -8.35
CA ARG A 317 -3.32 9.36 -8.71
C ARG A 317 -2.98 10.75 -8.20
N ALA A 318 -2.44 10.87 -6.99
CA ALA A 318 -1.97 12.14 -6.43
C ALA A 318 -0.91 12.80 -7.32
N ASN A 319 -0.06 11.99 -7.97
CA ASN A 319 0.96 12.46 -8.91
C ASN A 319 0.48 12.48 -10.38
N GLY A 320 -0.84 12.47 -10.61
CA GLY A 320 -1.45 12.77 -11.91
C GLY A 320 -1.75 11.56 -12.80
N SER A 321 -1.60 10.33 -12.30
CA SER A 321 -1.96 9.14 -13.08
C SER A 321 -3.47 9.10 -13.39
N ARG A 322 -3.79 8.72 -14.62
CA ARG A 322 -5.17 8.57 -15.12
C ARG A 322 -5.63 7.12 -15.17
N GLY A 323 -4.73 6.17 -14.96
CA GLY A 323 -5.01 4.74 -15.08
C GLY A 323 -3.77 3.90 -14.85
N VAL A 324 -4.00 2.67 -14.41
CA VAL A 324 -2.96 1.70 -14.08
C VAL A 324 -3.20 0.40 -14.84
N PHE A 325 -2.14 -0.31 -15.16
CA PHE A 325 -2.21 -1.70 -15.61
C PHE A 325 -1.21 -2.56 -14.84
N CYS A 326 -1.43 -3.87 -14.84
CA CYS A 326 -0.52 -4.86 -14.28
C CYS A 326 -0.23 -5.96 -15.31
N GLN A 327 0.88 -6.65 -15.14
CA GLN A 327 1.21 -7.83 -15.91
C GLN A 327 1.13 -9.05 -14.99
N VAL A 328 0.28 -10.00 -15.34
CA VAL A 328 0.05 -11.21 -14.54
C VAL A 328 0.23 -12.41 -15.45
N SER A 329 0.85 -13.48 -14.94
CA SER A 329 0.93 -14.75 -15.67
C SER A 329 -0.45 -15.38 -15.77
N ASN A 330 -0.79 -15.95 -16.93
CA ASN A 330 -2.04 -16.71 -17.11
C ASN A 330 -2.15 -17.92 -16.17
N THR A 331 -1.02 -18.39 -15.63
CA THR A 331 -0.97 -19.51 -14.68
C THR A 331 -1.23 -19.07 -13.23
N ASP A 332 -1.12 -17.78 -12.92
CA ASP A 332 -1.29 -17.25 -11.57
C ASP A 332 -2.73 -16.85 -11.30
N TRP A 333 -3.56 -17.86 -11.08
CA TRP A 333 -5.00 -17.69 -10.78
C TRP A 333 -5.26 -16.87 -9.52
N GLN A 334 -4.35 -16.89 -8.55
CA GLN A 334 -4.52 -16.12 -7.31
C GLN A 334 -4.40 -14.63 -7.57
N GLN A 335 -3.36 -14.21 -8.31
CA GLN A 335 -3.22 -12.81 -8.70
C GLN A 335 -4.33 -12.36 -9.64
N LEU A 336 -4.72 -13.19 -10.64
CA LEU A 336 -5.82 -12.85 -11.54
C LEU A 336 -7.13 -12.61 -10.79
N ASN A 337 -7.49 -13.49 -9.84
CA ASN A 337 -8.69 -13.34 -9.01
C ASN A 337 -8.59 -12.15 -8.04
N PHE A 338 -7.39 -11.82 -7.57
CA PHE A 338 -7.17 -10.64 -6.75
C PHE A 338 -7.43 -9.36 -7.56
N TYR A 339 -6.78 -9.22 -8.73
CA TYR A 339 -6.95 -8.05 -9.58
C TYR A 339 -8.35 -7.93 -10.16
N SER A 340 -9.01 -9.03 -10.55
CA SER A 340 -10.38 -9.00 -11.06
C SER A 340 -11.39 -8.48 -10.03
N LYS A 341 -11.05 -8.54 -8.74
CA LYS A 341 -11.87 -8.02 -7.65
C LYS A 341 -11.57 -6.56 -7.33
N LEU A 342 -10.53 -5.96 -7.90
CA LEU A 342 -10.18 -4.55 -7.65
C LEU A 342 -10.91 -3.58 -8.61
N GLY A 343 -11.64 -4.09 -9.61
CA GLY A 343 -12.29 -3.30 -10.66
C GLY A 343 -11.38 -3.09 -11.86
#